data_AF-G6EZC2-F1
#
_entry.id   AF-G6EZC2-F1
#
_cell.length_a   1.000
_cell.length_b   1.000
_cell.length_c   1.000
_cell.angle_alpha   90.00
_cell.angle_beta   90.00
_cell.angle_gamma   90.00
#
_symmetry.space_group_name_H-M   'P 1'
#
loop_
_entity.id
_entity.type
_entity.pdbx_description
1 polymer ?
#
loop_
_entity_poly.entity_id
_entity_poly.type
_entity_poly.pdbx_seq_one_letter_code
_entity_poly.pdbx_strand_id
1 'polypeptide(L)'
;MFFFFSFIADNVSLFYKQITIVEFILRCEEKYSKMDSFDWNRLAVAGLLSVCVLTASWGVGSVIIQNTAPLKSAFFIADDQDDTIDLSSANPLKGKELAAQQCSLCHTFGKNEANKIGPNLYDVMGHPIASVSSFNYSESLKKHHQENWDAQKLNLWLAHPTNFASDTIMAYPGVASKQDRVDIIAYLKEISPSTPPVEKKVAIEAKQPESPKTTVLNLVQGKEAYQQYCAVCHTDTPNGNIRLGPNLYGIVNKPIASQPNYTYSGALKIKRTNWTESNLDQWIKNPQQWAPGNKMVYQGVSSTEVRRNIILYLNSLSPQDKH
;
A
#
# COMPACT_ATOMS: atom_id res chain seq x y z
N MET A 1 -32.57 40.37 -33.75
CA MET A 1 -33.70 39.55 -34.24
C MET A 1 -33.54 38.05 -33.98
N PHE A 2 -32.36 37.54 -33.58
CA PHE A 2 -32.16 36.11 -33.23
C PHE A 2 -32.46 35.74 -31.76
N PHE A 3 -32.43 36.69 -30.82
CA PHE A 3 -32.73 36.42 -29.40
C PHE A 3 -34.22 36.36 -29.05
N PHE A 4 -35.11 36.80 -29.95
CA PHE A 4 -36.56 36.74 -29.71
C PHE A 4 -37.19 35.42 -30.17
N PHE A 5 -36.52 34.65 -31.03
CA PHE A 5 -37.04 33.38 -31.53
C PHE A 5 -36.75 32.19 -30.59
N SER A 6 -35.65 32.18 -29.84
CA SER A 6 -35.35 31.11 -28.88
C SER A 6 -36.26 31.14 -27.64
N PHE A 7 -36.67 32.33 -27.18
CA PHE A 7 -37.59 32.44 -26.04
C PHE A 7 -39.00 31.94 -26.35
N ILE A 8 -39.44 32.00 -27.62
CA ILE A 8 -40.74 31.48 -28.05
C ILE A 8 -40.70 29.95 -28.16
N ALA A 9 -39.58 29.36 -28.60
CA ALA A 9 -39.46 27.90 -28.76
C ALA A 9 -39.47 27.14 -27.41
N ASP A 10 -38.80 27.65 -26.37
CA ASP A 10 -38.74 26.99 -25.06
C ASP A 10 -40.09 27.05 -24.31
N ASN A 11 -40.86 28.14 -24.49
CA ASN A 11 -42.19 28.26 -23.90
C ASN A 11 -43.24 27.37 -24.58
N VAL A 12 -43.09 27.06 -25.88
CA VAL A 12 -43.99 26.16 -26.60
C VAL A 12 -43.78 24.69 -26.21
N SER A 13 -42.55 24.28 -25.88
CA SER A 13 -42.24 22.90 -25.43
C SER A 13 -42.81 22.57 -24.05
N LEU A 14 -42.76 23.52 -23.11
CA LEU A 14 -43.36 23.37 -21.78
C LEU A 14 -44.90 23.31 -21.84
N PHE A 15 -45.51 24.08 -22.74
CA PHE A 15 -46.94 24.03 -23.00
C PHE A 15 -47.38 22.66 -23.56
N TYR A 16 -46.59 22.07 -24.48
CA TYR A 16 -46.87 20.75 -25.05
C TYR A 16 -46.72 19.60 -24.03
N LYS A 17 -45.79 19.70 -23.07
CA LYS A 17 -45.63 18.73 -21.97
C LYS A 17 -46.74 18.80 -20.92
N GLN A 18 -47.29 19.98 -20.67
CA GLN A 18 -48.48 20.10 -19.80
C GLN A 18 -49.72 19.50 -20.46
N ILE A 19 -49.88 19.67 -21.77
CA ILE A 19 -51.01 19.07 -22.52
C ILE A 19 -50.97 17.54 -22.45
N THR A 20 -49.81 16.88 -22.58
CA THR A 20 -49.71 15.41 -22.50
C THR A 20 -49.91 14.83 -21.10
N ILE A 21 -49.53 15.55 -20.05
CA ILE A 21 -49.79 15.13 -18.66
C ILE A 21 -51.29 15.26 -18.34
N VAL A 22 -51.93 16.35 -18.76
CA VAL A 22 -53.37 16.53 -18.56
C VAL A 22 -54.18 15.51 -19.36
N GLU A 23 -53.81 15.22 -20.61
CA GLU A 23 -54.45 14.14 -21.39
C GLU A 23 -54.25 12.75 -20.77
N PHE A 24 -53.08 12.49 -20.17
CA PHE A 24 -52.81 11.24 -19.46
C PHE A 24 -53.67 11.12 -18.19
N ILE A 25 -53.77 12.20 -17.41
CA ILE A 25 -54.60 12.26 -16.20
C ILE A 25 -56.08 12.10 -16.55
N LEU A 26 -56.57 12.79 -17.59
CA LEU A 26 -57.96 12.67 -18.05
C LEU A 26 -58.28 11.27 -18.59
N ARG A 27 -57.33 10.62 -19.31
CA ARG A 27 -57.47 9.22 -19.73
C ARG A 27 -57.45 8.25 -18.56
N CYS A 28 -56.69 8.54 -17.52
CA CYS A 28 -56.70 7.78 -16.28
C CYS A 28 -58.04 7.92 -15.54
N GLU A 29 -58.60 9.12 -15.43
CA GLU A 29 -59.93 9.35 -14.83
C GLU A 29 -61.06 8.67 -15.62
N GLU A 30 -61.04 8.78 -16.96
CA GLU A 30 -62.05 8.13 -17.80
C GLU A 30 -62.00 6.60 -17.67
N LYS A 31 -60.79 6.02 -17.57
CA LYS A 31 -60.62 4.57 -17.38
C LYS A 31 -61.00 4.13 -15.97
N TYR A 32 -60.69 4.94 -14.95
CA TYR A 32 -61.01 4.65 -13.55
C TYR A 32 -62.52 4.69 -13.29
N SER A 33 -63.25 5.62 -13.93
CA SER A 33 -64.71 5.73 -13.82
C SER A 33 -65.48 4.58 -14.48
N LYS A 34 -64.87 3.84 -15.41
CA LYS A 34 -65.48 2.70 -16.12
C LYS A 34 -65.17 1.33 -15.52
N MET A 35 -64.38 1.27 -14.45
CA MET A 35 -64.04 0.00 -13.81
C MET A 35 -65.21 -0.54 -13.01
N ASP A 36 -65.65 -1.74 -13.36
CA ASP A 36 -66.66 -2.45 -12.59
C ASP A 36 -66.06 -3.17 -11.38
N SER A 37 -66.94 -3.77 -10.56
CA SER A 37 -66.53 -4.52 -9.37
C SER A 37 -65.61 -5.71 -9.70
N PHE A 38 -65.72 -6.31 -10.90
CA PHE A 38 -64.86 -7.41 -11.31
C PHE A 38 -63.43 -6.95 -11.62
N ASP A 39 -63.27 -5.79 -12.26
CA ASP A 39 -61.96 -5.20 -12.52
C ASP A 39 -61.26 -4.78 -11.21
N TRP A 40 -62.02 -4.24 -10.26
CA TRP A 40 -61.51 -3.93 -8.91
C TRP A 40 -61.10 -5.18 -8.14
N ASN A 41 -61.88 -6.25 -8.20
CA ASN A 41 -61.52 -7.54 -7.61
C ASN A 41 -60.26 -8.14 -8.27
N ARG A 42 -60.10 -7.99 -9.58
CA ARG A 42 -58.89 -8.44 -10.30
C ARG A 42 -57.64 -7.69 -9.86
N LEU A 43 -57.70 -6.37 -9.72
CA LEU A 43 -56.58 -5.58 -9.22
C LEU A 43 -56.27 -5.89 -7.75
N ALA A 44 -57.30 -6.08 -6.92
CA ALA A 44 -57.13 -6.47 -5.53
C ALA A 44 -56.44 -7.84 -5.41
N VAL A 45 -56.85 -8.82 -6.22
CA VAL A 45 -56.21 -10.15 -6.28
C VAL A 45 -54.77 -10.06 -6.78
N ALA A 46 -54.50 -9.26 -7.82
CA ALA A 46 -53.15 -9.05 -8.32
C ALA A 46 -52.23 -8.39 -7.26
N GLY A 47 -52.75 -7.42 -6.51
CA GLY A 47 -52.05 -6.81 -5.38
C GLY A 47 -51.77 -7.82 -4.26
N LEU A 48 -52.78 -8.59 -3.86
CA LEU A 48 -52.65 -9.64 -2.84
C LEU A 48 -51.64 -10.71 -3.23
N LEU A 49 -51.68 -11.20 -4.47
CA LEU A 49 -50.72 -12.19 -4.98
C LEU A 49 -49.29 -11.63 -4.98
N SER A 50 -49.11 -10.37 -5.39
CA SER A 50 -47.80 -9.71 -5.38
C SER A 50 -47.24 -9.60 -3.96
N VAL A 51 -48.09 -9.22 -2.98
CA VAL A 51 -47.71 -9.18 -1.57
C VAL A 51 -47.35 -10.57 -1.05
N CYS A 52 -48.15 -11.60 -1.37
CA CYS A 52 -47.86 -12.98 -0.99
C CYS A 52 -46.52 -13.49 -1.55
N VAL A 53 -46.18 -13.14 -2.80
CA VAL A 53 -44.88 -13.53 -3.39
C VAL A 53 -43.72 -12.82 -2.69
N LEU A 54 -43.86 -11.54 -2.36
CA LEU A 54 -42.84 -10.78 -1.63
C LEU A 54 -42.65 -11.32 -0.21
N THR A 55 -43.73 -11.62 0.51
CA THR A 55 -43.65 -12.17 1.87
C THR A 55 -43.13 -13.61 1.89
N ALA A 56 -43.51 -14.44 0.91
CA ALA A 56 -42.95 -15.78 0.74
C ALA A 56 -41.46 -15.73 0.41
N SER A 57 -41.03 -14.81 -0.47
CA SER A 57 -39.61 -14.61 -0.80
C SER A 57 -38.80 -14.16 0.42
N TRP A 58 -39.37 -13.25 1.23
CA TRP A 58 -38.74 -12.82 2.48
C TRP A 58 -38.67 -13.94 3.52
N GLY A 59 -39.72 -14.75 3.65
CA GLY A 59 -39.78 -15.89 4.57
C GLY A 59 -38.86 -17.04 4.18
N VAL A 60 -38.77 -17.38 2.89
CA VAL A 60 -37.79 -18.36 2.39
C VAL A 60 -36.37 -17.84 2.60
N GLY A 61 -36.14 -16.55 2.36
CA GLY A 61 -34.86 -15.89 2.64
C GLY A 61 -34.44 -16.02 4.10
N SER A 62 -35.34 -15.80 5.06
CA SER A 62 -35.02 -15.86 6.49
C SER A 62 -34.79 -17.28 7.03
N VAL A 63 -35.33 -18.31 6.36
CA VAL A 63 -35.13 -19.72 6.74
C VAL A 63 -33.85 -20.30 6.12
N ILE A 64 -33.54 -19.95 4.87
CA ILE A 64 -32.36 -20.46 4.16
C ILE A 64 -31.09 -19.68 4.54
N ILE A 65 -31.20 -18.35 4.67
CA ILE A 65 -30.12 -17.53 5.20
C ILE A 65 -30.21 -17.60 6.71
N GLN A 66 -29.46 -18.53 7.29
CA GLN A 66 -29.19 -18.49 8.72
C GLN A 66 -28.55 -17.13 9.00
N ASN A 67 -29.32 -16.19 9.55
CA ASN A 67 -28.80 -14.94 10.10
C ASN A 67 -28.10 -15.27 11.42
N THR A 68 -27.09 -16.13 11.36
CA THR A 68 -26.04 -16.17 12.34
C THR A 68 -25.26 -14.88 12.11
N ALA A 69 -25.71 -13.82 12.79
CA ALA A 69 -24.85 -12.67 13.03
C ALA A 69 -23.48 -13.24 13.45
N PRO A 70 -22.39 -12.93 12.71
CA PRO A 70 -21.10 -13.49 13.04
C PRO A 70 -20.81 -13.09 14.49
N LEU A 71 -20.38 -14.03 15.32
CA LEU A 71 -19.96 -13.79 16.72
C LEU A 71 -18.73 -12.86 16.84
N LYS A 72 -18.34 -12.21 15.74
CA LYS A 72 -17.49 -11.02 15.70
C LYS A 72 -17.93 -10.14 14.52
N SER A 73 -18.18 -8.87 14.81
CA SER A 73 -18.23 -7.81 13.80
C SER A 73 -17.00 -7.90 12.88
N ALA A 74 -17.21 -7.80 11.57
CA ALA A 74 -16.14 -7.73 10.58
C ALA A 74 -15.37 -6.38 10.61
N PHE A 75 -15.88 -5.41 11.37
CA PHE A 75 -15.13 -4.22 11.76
C PHE A 75 -14.77 -4.32 13.23
N PHE A 76 -13.48 -4.48 13.49
CA PHE A 76 -12.91 -4.03 14.75
C PHE A 76 -13.08 -2.51 14.77
N ILE A 77 -14.10 -2.00 15.47
CA ILE A 77 -13.91 -0.73 16.16
C ILE A 77 -12.96 -1.09 17.29
N ALA A 78 -11.66 -0.92 17.05
CA ALA A 78 -10.73 -0.82 18.15
C ALA A 78 -11.15 0.44 18.90
N ASP A 79 -11.88 0.23 19.99
CA ASP A 79 -12.04 1.22 21.05
C ASP A 79 -10.67 1.35 21.73
N ASP A 80 -9.74 1.99 21.04
CA ASP A 80 -8.46 2.43 21.57
C ASP A 80 -8.57 3.96 21.60
N GLN A 81 -9.08 4.48 22.73
CA GLN A 81 -9.19 5.91 23.05
C GLN A 81 -7.83 6.64 23.12
N ASP A 82 -6.78 6.05 22.56
CA ASP A 82 -5.47 6.63 22.44
C ASP A 82 -5.02 6.56 20.97
N ASP A 83 -5.39 7.59 20.21
CA ASP A 83 -4.91 7.78 18.85
C ASP A 83 -3.45 8.21 18.78
N THR A 84 -2.77 8.44 19.93
CA THR A 84 -1.35 8.83 19.91
C THR A 84 -0.51 7.71 19.32
N ILE A 85 0.39 8.09 18.41
CA ILE A 85 1.22 7.13 17.70
C ILE A 85 2.64 7.10 18.26
N ASP A 86 3.03 5.93 18.77
CA ASP A 86 4.41 5.63 19.15
C ASP A 86 5.10 4.90 18.00
N LEU A 87 6.23 5.46 17.54
CA LEU A 87 7.05 4.85 16.48
C LEU A 87 8.11 3.88 17.03
N SER A 88 8.16 3.63 18.35
CA SER A 88 9.12 2.73 18.97
C SER A 88 8.99 1.28 18.47
N SER A 89 7.78 0.85 18.12
CA SER A 89 7.48 -0.48 17.59
C SER A 89 7.50 -0.55 16.06
N ALA A 90 7.89 0.53 15.37
CA ALA A 90 7.67 0.63 13.93
C ALA A 90 8.57 -0.29 13.10
N ASN A 91 7.99 -0.84 12.04
CA ASN A 91 8.68 -1.62 11.03
C ASN A 91 8.58 -0.94 9.65
N PRO A 92 9.58 -0.09 9.27
CA PRO A 92 9.58 0.62 7.99
C PRO A 92 9.52 -0.30 6.76
N LEU A 93 10.05 -1.54 6.87
CA LEU A 93 9.98 -2.51 5.78
C LEU A 93 8.55 -2.97 5.51
N LYS A 94 7.83 -3.35 6.57
CA LYS A 94 6.40 -3.68 6.47
C LYS A 94 5.60 -2.47 6.00
N GLY A 95 5.98 -1.27 6.44
CA GLY A 95 5.42 -0.01 5.96
C GLY A 95 5.58 0.21 4.47
N LYS A 96 6.78 -0.06 3.93
CA LYS A 96 7.08 0.01 2.50
C LYS A 96 6.25 -1.00 1.70
N GLU A 97 6.10 -2.22 2.19
CA GLU A 97 5.26 -3.24 1.56
C GLU A 97 3.79 -2.82 1.53
N LEU A 98 3.27 -2.33 2.65
CA LEU A 98 1.89 -1.82 2.76
C LEU A 98 1.67 -0.59 1.86
N ALA A 99 2.62 0.35 1.82
CA ALA A 99 2.57 1.51 0.93
C ALA A 99 2.64 1.10 -0.56
N ALA A 100 3.45 0.10 -0.90
CA ALA A 100 3.50 -0.46 -2.24
C ALA A 100 2.16 -1.12 -2.62
N GLN A 101 1.53 -1.85 -1.71
CA GLN A 101 0.26 -2.53 -1.95
C GLN A 101 -0.93 -1.56 -2.05
N GLN A 102 -1.01 -0.57 -1.17
CA GLN A 102 -2.22 0.23 -0.99
C GLN A 102 -2.12 1.62 -1.63
N CYS A 103 -0.93 2.17 -1.79
CA CYS A 103 -0.74 3.57 -2.19
C CYS A 103 -0.08 3.71 -3.57
N SER A 104 0.70 2.72 -4.04
CA SER A 104 1.49 2.85 -5.28
C SER A 104 0.70 2.98 -6.58
N LEU A 105 -0.58 2.58 -6.58
CA LEU A 105 -1.48 2.80 -7.71
C LEU A 105 -1.71 4.30 -7.93
N CYS A 106 -1.84 5.05 -6.84
CA CYS A 106 -2.18 6.47 -6.87
C CYS A 106 -0.97 7.39 -6.64
N HIS A 107 0.09 6.92 -6.00
CA HIS A 107 1.21 7.73 -5.56
C HIS A 107 2.56 7.21 -6.09
N THR A 108 3.55 8.08 -6.03
CA THR A 108 4.98 7.83 -6.28
C THR A 108 5.76 8.10 -4.99
N PHE A 109 6.94 7.48 -4.86
CA PHE A 109 7.72 7.51 -3.61
C PHE A 109 9.19 7.92 -3.82
N GLY A 110 9.65 7.97 -5.06
CA GLY A 110 11.00 8.38 -5.41
C GLY A 110 11.13 9.90 -5.46
N LYS A 111 12.36 10.35 -5.23
CA LYS A 111 12.74 11.76 -5.34
C LYS A 111 12.46 12.28 -6.75
N ASN A 112 11.73 13.39 -6.83
CA ASN A 112 11.37 14.07 -8.08
C ASN A 112 10.56 13.20 -9.06
N GLU A 113 9.89 12.14 -8.59
CA GLU A 113 8.95 11.40 -9.44
C GLU A 113 7.70 12.24 -9.69
N ALA A 114 7.07 12.02 -10.85
CA ALA A 114 5.84 12.73 -11.21
C ALA A 114 4.68 12.36 -10.27
N ASN A 115 3.72 13.28 -10.14
CA ASN A 115 2.42 12.98 -9.54
C ASN A 115 1.68 11.95 -10.41
N LYS A 116 0.82 11.16 -9.77
CA LYS A 116 -0.10 10.22 -10.43
C LYS A 116 -1.54 10.71 -10.16
N ILE A 117 -2.43 9.81 -9.74
CA ILE A 117 -3.78 10.15 -9.26
C ILE A 117 -3.69 11.05 -8.02
N GLY A 118 -2.71 10.77 -7.16
CA GLY A 118 -2.32 11.61 -6.02
C GLY A 118 -0.92 12.24 -6.22
N PRO A 119 -0.54 13.17 -5.33
CA PRO A 119 0.78 13.80 -5.36
C PRO A 119 1.89 12.79 -5.02
N ASN A 120 3.14 13.10 -5.39
CA ASN A 120 4.31 12.38 -4.92
C ASN A 120 4.42 12.43 -3.37
N LEU A 121 4.83 11.32 -2.76
CA LEU A 121 4.93 11.16 -1.30
C LEU A 121 6.38 11.18 -0.78
N TYR A 122 7.37 11.36 -1.67
CA TYR A 122 8.75 11.58 -1.24
C TYR A 122 8.81 12.89 -0.47
N ASP A 123 9.49 12.89 0.68
CA ASP A 123 9.60 14.08 1.54
C ASP A 123 8.25 14.61 2.05
N VAL A 124 7.26 13.74 2.26
CA VAL A 124 5.97 14.18 2.81
C VAL A 124 6.07 14.56 4.29
N MET A 125 6.92 13.90 5.08
CA MET A 125 7.02 14.17 6.52
C MET A 125 7.71 15.52 6.76
N GLY A 126 7.18 16.29 7.71
CA GLY A 126 7.64 17.64 8.06
C GLY A 126 7.25 18.73 7.05
N HIS A 127 6.71 18.36 5.88
CA HIS A 127 6.35 19.34 4.85
C HIS A 127 4.94 19.89 5.04
N PRO A 128 4.68 21.12 4.55
CA PRO A 128 3.35 21.71 4.65
C PRO A 128 2.31 20.87 3.93
N ILE A 129 1.12 20.75 4.54
CA ILE A 129 0.00 20.01 3.97
C ILE A 129 -0.46 20.73 2.69
N ALA A 130 -0.82 19.97 1.65
CA ALA A 130 -1.28 20.51 0.37
C ALA A 130 -0.30 21.45 -0.35
N SER A 131 1.01 21.15 -0.33
CA SER A 131 2.08 22.06 -0.81
C SER A 131 2.69 21.71 -2.18
N VAL A 132 2.37 20.55 -2.77
CA VAL A 132 2.90 20.20 -4.10
C VAL A 132 2.22 21.08 -5.15
N SER A 133 2.94 22.08 -5.66
CA SER A 133 2.41 23.12 -6.55
C SER A 133 1.85 22.59 -7.88
N SER A 134 2.29 21.41 -8.31
CA SER A 134 1.81 20.74 -9.52
C SER A 134 0.61 19.81 -9.30
N PHE A 135 0.00 19.83 -8.10
CA PHE A 135 -1.16 19.01 -7.76
C PHE A 135 -2.35 19.85 -7.28
N ASN A 136 -3.55 19.51 -7.74
CA ASN A 136 -4.80 20.18 -7.34
C ASN A 136 -5.41 19.49 -6.11
N TYR A 137 -5.33 20.14 -4.96
CA TYR A 137 -5.90 19.64 -3.71
C TYR A 137 -7.37 20.05 -3.52
N SER A 138 -8.10 19.30 -2.68
CA SER A 138 -9.45 19.66 -2.25
C SER A 138 -9.46 20.89 -1.34
N GLU A 139 -10.61 21.58 -1.25
CA GLU A 139 -10.73 22.81 -0.46
C GLU A 139 -10.63 22.54 1.04
N SER A 140 -11.14 21.41 1.54
CA SER A 140 -10.94 21.05 2.96
C SER A 140 -9.48 20.79 3.29
N LEU A 141 -8.71 20.11 2.44
CA LEU A 141 -7.31 19.82 2.73
C LEU A 141 -6.44 21.08 2.65
N LYS A 142 -6.73 22.00 1.72
CA LYS A 142 -6.06 23.32 1.63
C LYS A 142 -6.21 24.15 2.90
N LYS A 143 -7.26 23.96 3.72
CA LYS A 143 -7.40 24.70 4.99
C LYS A 143 -6.25 24.40 5.96
N HIS A 144 -5.60 23.26 5.82
CA HIS A 144 -4.45 22.84 6.62
C HIS A 144 -3.10 23.30 6.06
N HIS A 145 -3.04 24.15 5.02
CA HIS A 145 -1.79 24.54 4.34
C HIS A 145 -0.73 25.21 5.23
N GLN A 146 -1.12 25.73 6.39
CA GLN A 146 -0.22 26.33 7.38
C GLN A 146 0.35 25.30 8.36
N GLU A 147 -0.16 24.08 8.33
CA GLU A 147 0.29 22.97 9.16
C GLU A 147 1.24 22.07 8.37
N ASN A 148 2.13 21.39 9.10
CA ASN A 148 3.03 20.40 8.53
C ASN A 148 2.56 18.99 8.86
N TRP A 149 2.85 18.04 7.95
CA TRP A 149 2.69 16.62 8.22
C TRP A 149 3.64 16.18 9.33
N ASP A 150 3.07 15.71 10.43
CA ASP A 150 3.78 14.97 11.47
C ASP A 150 3.22 13.55 11.58
N ALA A 151 3.82 12.72 12.44
CA ALA A 151 3.40 11.34 12.62
C ALA A 151 1.92 11.24 13.08
N GLN A 152 1.46 12.18 13.91
CA GLN A 152 0.11 12.17 14.46
C GLN A 152 -0.92 12.54 13.39
N LYS A 153 -0.66 13.60 12.60
CA LYS A 153 -1.53 14.00 11.49
C LYS A 153 -1.56 12.94 10.39
N LEU A 154 -0.42 12.33 10.08
CA LEU A 154 -0.38 11.20 9.14
C LEU A 154 -1.16 9.99 9.67
N ASN A 155 -1.13 9.72 10.98
CA ASN A 155 -1.95 8.67 11.58
C ASN A 155 -3.45 8.95 11.39
N LEU A 156 -3.91 10.17 11.70
CA LEU A 156 -5.30 10.57 11.52
C LEU A 156 -5.72 10.52 10.04
N TRP A 157 -4.86 11.01 9.15
CA TRP A 157 -5.07 10.99 7.71
C TRP A 157 -5.18 9.57 7.17
N LEU A 158 -4.25 8.69 7.52
CA LEU A 158 -4.23 7.30 7.06
C LEU A 158 -5.35 6.48 7.71
N ALA A 159 -5.81 6.82 8.91
CA ALA A 159 -6.93 6.15 9.56
C ALA A 159 -8.24 6.40 8.80
N HIS A 160 -8.59 7.66 8.55
CA HIS A 160 -9.81 8.04 7.83
C HIS A 160 -9.64 9.41 7.15
N PRO A 161 -9.23 9.46 5.87
CA PRO A 161 -8.96 10.72 5.17
C PRO A 161 -10.14 11.69 5.17
N THR A 162 -11.36 11.17 5.01
CA THR A 162 -12.60 11.96 4.99
C THR A 162 -12.94 12.57 6.36
N ASN A 163 -12.43 12.01 7.46
CA ASN A 163 -12.61 12.61 8.79
C ASN A 163 -11.61 13.75 9.00
N PHE A 164 -10.41 13.65 8.42
CA PHE A 164 -9.40 14.70 8.46
C PHE A 164 -9.76 15.86 7.51
N ALA A 165 -10.23 15.57 6.30
CA ALA A 165 -10.61 16.54 5.30
C ALA A 165 -11.85 16.04 4.53
N SER A 166 -13.02 16.61 4.82
CA SER A 166 -14.32 16.03 4.45
C SER A 166 -14.60 15.93 2.96
N ASP A 167 -14.03 16.82 2.14
CA ASP A 167 -14.14 16.80 0.69
C ASP A 167 -12.86 16.30 -0.01
N THR A 168 -12.00 15.57 0.72
CA THR A 168 -10.78 15.01 0.14
C THR A 168 -11.05 14.18 -1.10
N ILE A 169 -10.25 14.42 -2.14
CA ILE A 169 -10.26 13.64 -3.37
C ILE A 169 -9.49 12.32 -3.24
N MET A 170 -8.81 12.08 -2.11
CA MET A 170 -8.17 10.81 -1.82
C MET A 170 -9.25 9.79 -1.36
N ALA A 171 -9.95 9.22 -2.34
CA ALA A 171 -10.98 8.19 -2.14
C ALA A 171 -10.35 6.88 -1.64
N TYR A 172 -10.01 6.86 -0.35
CA TYR A 172 -9.32 5.78 0.32
C TYR A 172 -10.04 5.43 1.63
N PRO A 173 -10.38 4.14 1.86
CA PRO A 173 -11.15 3.73 3.03
C PRO A 173 -10.42 3.90 4.37
N GLY A 174 -9.09 4.05 4.32
CA GLY A 174 -8.24 4.11 5.50
C GLY A 174 -7.58 2.79 5.87
N VAL A 175 -6.52 2.86 6.66
CA VAL A 175 -5.82 1.72 7.26
C VAL A 175 -6.37 1.50 8.66
N ALA A 176 -7.14 0.43 8.87
CA ALA A 176 -7.76 0.15 10.18
C ALA A 176 -6.73 -0.17 11.28
N SER A 177 -5.72 -0.97 10.96
CA SER A 177 -4.68 -1.40 11.91
C SER A 177 -3.77 -0.24 12.29
N LYS A 178 -3.75 0.10 13.60
CA LYS A 178 -2.83 1.12 14.14
C LYS A 178 -1.38 0.78 13.87
N GLN A 179 -0.98 -0.49 14.04
CA GLN A 179 0.39 -0.92 13.78
C GLN A 179 0.76 -0.81 12.28
N ASP A 180 -0.18 -1.07 11.38
CA ASP A 180 0.09 -0.90 9.94
C ASP A 180 0.27 0.58 9.60
N ARG A 181 -0.47 1.49 10.24
CA ARG A 181 -0.24 2.94 10.13
C ARG A 181 1.13 3.35 10.68
N VAL A 182 1.51 2.85 11.86
CA VAL A 182 2.84 3.06 12.46
C VAL A 182 3.94 2.66 11.48
N ASP A 183 3.82 1.47 10.90
CA ASP A 183 4.79 0.92 9.94
C ASP A 183 4.88 1.81 8.68
N ILE A 184 3.73 2.18 8.09
CA ILE A 184 3.66 3.07 6.90
C ILE A 184 4.27 4.45 7.21
N ILE A 185 3.95 5.04 8.36
CA ILE A 185 4.45 6.36 8.76
C ILE A 185 5.96 6.33 8.98
N ALA A 186 6.50 5.24 9.52
CA ALA A 186 7.93 5.06 9.65
C ALA A 186 8.64 4.94 8.29
N TYR A 187 8.01 4.27 7.30
CA TYR A 187 8.50 4.29 5.92
C TYR A 187 8.45 5.69 5.30
N LEU A 188 7.34 6.42 5.45
CA LEU A 188 7.21 7.79 4.95
C LEU A 188 8.26 8.72 5.57
N LYS A 189 8.60 8.52 6.85
CA LYS A 189 9.70 9.21 7.52
C LYS A 189 11.05 8.92 6.88
N GLU A 190 11.32 7.67 6.54
CA GLU A 190 12.60 7.25 5.92
C GLU A 190 12.82 7.90 4.56
N ILE A 191 11.76 8.02 3.76
CA ILE A 191 11.81 8.70 2.45
C ILE A 191 11.66 10.22 2.57
N SER A 192 11.71 10.80 3.78
CA SER A 192 11.61 12.24 4.03
C SER A 192 12.87 12.85 4.65
N PRO A 193 13.96 12.93 3.88
CA PRO A 193 15.28 13.34 4.39
C PRO A 193 15.37 14.81 4.81
N SER A 194 14.44 15.67 4.40
CA SER A 194 14.49 17.10 4.73
C SER A 194 13.75 17.45 6.02
N THR A 195 13.22 16.45 6.73
CA THR A 195 12.58 16.64 8.04
C THR A 195 13.63 17.16 9.03
N PRO A 196 13.50 18.39 9.57
CA PRO A 196 14.28 18.81 10.72
C PRO A 196 13.92 17.88 11.88
N PRO A 197 14.88 17.41 12.70
CA PRO A 197 14.57 16.57 13.86
C PRO A 197 13.50 17.25 14.71
N VAL A 198 12.30 16.67 14.76
CA VAL A 198 11.25 17.11 15.69
C VAL A 198 11.85 17.07 17.09
N GLU A 199 11.86 18.22 17.74
CA GLU A 199 12.51 18.48 19.01
C GLU A 199 12.18 17.41 20.06
N LYS A 200 13.14 16.51 20.30
CA LYS A 200 13.35 16.01 21.66
C LYS A 200 13.95 17.17 22.44
N LYS A 201 13.18 17.80 23.32
CA LYS A 201 13.78 18.60 24.38
C LYS A 201 14.51 17.65 25.34
N VAL A 202 15.80 17.46 25.03
CA VAL A 202 16.97 17.48 25.92
C VAL A 202 16.81 16.66 27.22
N ALA A 203 17.53 15.55 27.37
CA ALA A 203 18.88 15.66 27.90
C ALA A 203 20.00 15.54 26.84
N ILE A 204 20.69 16.66 26.66
CA ILE A 204 21.99 16.81 26.01
C ILE A 204 23.00 16.86 27.15
N GLU A 205 24.01 16.00 27.12
CA GLU A 205 25.42 16.38 27.26
C GLU A 205 26.26 15.17 26.80
N ALA A 206 27.21 15.23 25.85
CA ALA A 206 27.93 16.36 25.30
C ALA A 206 28.30 16.16 23.83
N LYS A 207 28.67 17.28 23.21
CA LYS A 207 28.99 17.53 21.81
C LYS A 207 30.42 17.05 21.44
N GLN A 208 30.48 16.14 20.47
CA GLN A 208 31.41 15.96 19.32
C GLN A 208 32.95 15.81 19.56
N PRO A 209 33.62 14.96 18.74
CA PRO A 209 34.16 15.44 17.46
C PRO A 209 33.93 14.47 16.27
N GLU A 210 34.20 14.98 15.08
CA GLU A 210 34.24 14.28 13.80
C GLU A 210 35.27 13.11 13.81
N SER A 211 34.89 11.95 13.22
CA SER A 211 35.71 10.75 12.85
C SER A 211 36.09 9.75 13.97
N PRO A 212 36.07 8.39 13.76
CA PRO A 212 36.10 7.67 12.48
C PRO A 212 34.92 6.72 12.20
N LYS A 213 34.76 6.40 10.91
CA LYS A 213 33.99 5.26 10.37
C LYS A 213 34.13 4.03 11.27
N THR A 214 33.16 3.79 12.14
CA THR A 214 32.89 2.46 12.67
C THR A 214 31.57 2.05 12.07
N THR A 215 31.65 1.34 10.94
CA THR A 215 30.51 0.78 10.24
C THR A 215 29.83 -0.22 11.17
N VAL A 216 28.79 0.20 11.87
CA VAL A 216 27.91 -0.72 12.59
C VAL A 216 27.14 -1.50 11.53
N LEU A 217 27.43 -2.79 11.41
CA LEU A 217 26.76 -3.64 10.43
C LEU A 217 25.28 -3.76 10.79
N ASN A 218 24.42 -3.68 9.78
CA ASN A 218 22.97 -3.64 9.94
C ASN A 218 22.33 -4.80 9.15
N LEU A 219 21.71 -5.72 9.89
CA LEU A 219 21.07 -6.91 9.34
C LEU A 219 19.91 -6.57 8.38
N VAL A 220 19.18 -5.49 8.68
CA VAL A 220 18.03 -5.02 7.90
C VAL A 220 18.50 -4.49 6.54
N GLN A 221 19.51 -3.62 6.54
CA GLN A 221 20.16 -3.13 5.32
C GLN A 221 20.80 -4.27 4.52
N GLY A 222 21.25 -5.32 5.21
CA GLY A 222 21.75 -6.54 4.58
C GLY A 222 20.69 -7.29 3.79
N LYS A 223 19.51 -7.47 4.38
CA LYS A 223 18.36 -8.08 3.71
C LYS A 223 17.92 -7.25 2.50
N GLU A 224 17.84 -5.93 2.63
CA GLU A 224 17.49 -5.03 1.51
C GLU A 224 18.46 -5.13 0.36
N ALA A 225 19.77 -5.07 0.66
CA ALA A 225 20.80 -5.21 -0.34
C ALA A 225 20.75 -6.60 -1.01
N TYR A 226 20.46 -7.67 -0.25
CA TYR A 226 20.20 -8.98 -0.84
C TYR A 226 19.00 -8.96 -1.79
N GLN A 227 17.88 -8.34 -1.41
CA GLN A 227 16.70 -8.25 -2.28
C GLN A 227 16.99 -7.46 -3.57
N GLN A 228 17.76 -6.38 -3.46
CA GLN A 228 18.14 -5.55 -4.60
C GLN A 228 19.11 -6.26 -5.56
N TYR A 229 20.14 -6.93 -5.04
CA TYR A 229 21.23 -7.44 -5.86
C TYR A 229 21.16 -8.93 -6.16
N CYS A 230 20.48 -9.73 -5.33
CA CYS A 230 20.60 -11.19 -5.34
C CYS A 230 19.27 -11.90 -5.61
N ALA A 231 18.15 -11.40 -5.08
CA ALA A 231 16.89 -12.15 -5.02
C ALA A 231 16.23 -12.44 -6.39
N VAL A 232 16.59 -11.71 -7.44
CA VAL A 232 16.16 -12.05 -8.81
C VAL A 232 16.69 -13.42 -9.22
N CYS A 233 17.94 -13.72 -8.86
CA CYS A 233 18.66 -14.90 -9.31
C CYS A 233 18.73 -16.00 -8.25
N HIS A 234 18.64 -15.67 -6.97
CA HIS A 234 18.86 -16.59 -5.87
C HIS A 234 17.64 -16.66 -4.95
N THR A 235 17.48 -17.81 -4.30
CA THR A 235 16.56 -17.98 -3.16
C THR A 235 17.35 -17.93 -1.85
N ASP A 236 16.67 -17.60 -0.75
CA ASP A 236 17.21 -17.42 0.61
C ASP A 236 16.46 -18.24 1.66
N THR A 237 15.61 -19.18 1.25
CA THR A 237 14.80 -20.01 2.15
C THR A 237 15.34 -21.43 2.28
N PRO A 238 15.10 -22.13 3.41
CA PRO A 238 15.40 -23.55 3.53
C PRO A 238 14.80 -24.35 2.38
N ASN A 239 15.60 -25.16 1.69
CA ASN A 239 15.19 -25.94 0.51
C ASN A 239 14.58 -25.11 -0.63
N GLY A 240 14.88 -23.81 -0.70
CA GLY A 240 14.48 -22.94 -1.79
C GLY A 240 14.92 -23.46 -3.16
N ASN A 241 14.03 -23.28 -4.15
CA ASN A 241 14.25 -23.72 -5.53
C ASN A 241 15.46 -23.03 -6.17
N ILE A 242 16.14 -23.74 -7.07
CA ILE A 242 17.17 -23.18 -7.94
C ILE A 242 16.49 -22.27 -8.98
N ARG A 243 17.03 -21.06 -9.17
CA ARG A 243 16.58 -20.11 -10.20
C ARG A 243 17.68 -19.97 -11.25
N LEU A 244 18.11 -18.73 -11.55
CA LEU A 244 19.29 -18.48 -12.38
C LEU A 244 20.58 -18.85 -11.63
N GLY A 245 20.56 -18.72 -10.30
CA GLY A 245 21.63 -19.12 -9.38
C GLY A 245 21.19 -20.20 -8.38
N PRO A 246 22.17 -20.79 -7.65
CA PRO A 246 21.92 -21.70 -6.55
C PRO A 246 21.16 -21.01 -5.38
N ASN A 247 20.64 -21.80 -4.44
CA ASN A 247 20.07 -21.28 -3.20
C ASN A 247 21.21 -20.79 -2.28
N LEU A 248 21.00 -19.66 -1.60
CA LEU A 248 21.99 -19.05 -0.71
C LEU A 248 21.69 -19.25 0.78
N TYR A 249 20.59 -19.92 1.14
CA TYR A 249 20.33 -20.34 2.51
C TYR A 249 21.42 -21.29 3.01
N GLY A 250 21.96 -21.05 4.20
CA GLY A 250 22.98 -21.93 4.77
C GLY A 250 24.36 -21.86 4.12
N ILE A 251 24.65 -20.88 3.26
CA ILE A 251 25.86 -20.89 2.43
C ILE A 251 27.14 -20.49 3.17
N VAL A 252 27.04 -19.71 4.24
CA VAL A 252 28.23 -19.19 4.94
C VAL A 252 29.01 -20.36 5.53
N ASN A 253 30.33 -20.35 5.31
CA ASN A 253 31.28 -21.40 5.67
C ASN A 253 31.09 -22.76 4.97
N LYS A 254 30.12 -22.92 4.05
CA LYS A 254 30.01 -24.15 3.24
C LYS A 254 31.06 -24.18 2.12
N PRO A 255 31.43 -25.38 1.63
CA PRO A 255 32.34 -25.49 0.50
C PRO A 255 31.81 -24.80 -0.75
N ILE A 256 32.69 -24.13 -1.49
CA ILE A 256 32.32 -23.50 -2.74
C ILE A 256 31.93 -24.56 -3.77
N ALA A 257 30.88 -24.26 -4.54
CA ALA A 257 30.37 -25.14 -5.60
C ALA A 257 29.86 -26.51 -5.11
N SER A 258 29.31 -26.59 -3.88
CA SER A 258 28.88 -27.85 -3.28
C SER A 258 27.36 -28.09 -3.25
N GLN A 259 26.53 -27.11 -3.63
CA GLN A 259 25.08 -27.34 -3.59
C GLN A 259 24.69 -28.41 -4.62
N PRO A 260 23.88 -29.42 -4.22
CA PRO A 260 23.41 -30.44 -5.15
C PRO A 260 22.55 -29.82 -6.26
N ASN A 261 22.50 -30.51 -7.40
CA ASN A 261 21.62 -30.19 -8.53
C ASN A 261 21.84 -28.81 -9.19
N TYR A 262 22.97 -28.13 -8.94
CA TYR A 262 23.37 -26.91 -9.65
C TYR A 262 24.66 -27.11 -10.46
N THR A 263 24.68 -26.62 -11.71
CA THR A 263 25.86 -26.76 -12.59
C THR A 263 26.79 -25.56 -12.48
N TYR A 264 27.82 -25.69 -11.63
CA TYR A 264 28.82 -24.64 -11.43
C TYR A 264 29.80 -24.48 -12.59
N SER A 265 30.31 -23.25 -12.75
CA SER A 265 31.44 -22.95 -13.64
C SER A 265 32.73 -23.66 -13.21
N GLY A 266 33.62 -23.97 -14.16
CA GLY A 266 34.95 -24.49 -13.86
C GLY A 266 35.76 -23.55 -12.96
N ALA A 267 35.64 -22.24 -13.20
CA ALA A 267 36.29 -21.19 -12.42
C ALA A 267 35.97 -21.27 -10.91
N LEU A 268 34.71 -21.49 -10.55
CA LEU A 268 34.29 -21.66 -9.15
C LEU A 268 34.78 -22.99 -8.57
N LYS A 269 34.72 -24.09 -9.33
CA LYS A 269 35.16 -25.42 -8.87
C LYS A 269 36.65 -25.48 -8.50
N ILE A 270 37.49 -24.68 -9.18
CA ILE A 270 38.94 -24.65 -8.95
C ILE A 270 39.31 -23.97 -7.61
N LYS A 271 38.45 -23.11 -7.05
CA LYS A 271 38.75 -22.37 -5.81
C LYS A 271 38.99 -23.28 -4.59
N ARG A 272 38.37 -24.47 -4.53
CA ARG A 272 38.58 -25.52 -3.52
C ARG A 272 38.69 -24.99 -2.07
N THR A 273 37.81 -24.07 -1.70
CA THR A 273 37.74 -23.44 -0.38
C THR A 273 36.29 -23.29 0.06
N ASN A 274 36.04 -22.62 1.18
CA ASN A 274 34.71 -22.37 1.73
C ASN A 274 34.27 -20.91 1.50
N TRP A 275 32.96 -20.67 1.56
CA TRP A 275 32.36 -19.33 1.60
C TRP A 275 32.56 -18.65 2.96
N THR A 276 33.82 -18.39 3.32
CA THR A 276 34.17 -17.54 4.46
C THR A 276 33.69 -16.11 4.21
N GLU A 277 33.50 -15.32 5.26
CA GLU A 277 33.11 -13.90 5.12
C GLU A 277 34.07 -13.11 4.20
N SER A 278 35.37 -13.39 4.30
CA SER A 278 36.39 -12.76 3.43
C SER A 278 36.22 -13.15 1.97
N ASN A 279 35.98 -14.43 1.68
CA ASN A 279 35.76 -14.91 0.32
C ASN A 279 34.44 -14.37 -0.25
N LEU A 280 33.38 -14.29 0.56
CA LEU A 280 32.11 -13.67 0.18
C LEU A 280 32.27 -12.18 -0.11
N ASP A 281 33.03 -11.42 0.68
CA ASP A 281 33.27 -10.00 0.41
C ASP A 281 33.95 -9.79 -0.94
N GLN A 282 34.99 -10.55 -1.24
CA GLN A 282 35.68 -10.45 -2.52
C GLN A 282 34.80 -10.90 -3.69
N TRP A 283 34.02 -11.97 -3.52
CA TRP A 283 33.08 -12.46 -4.51
C TRP A 283 31.98 -11.44 -4.83
N ILE A 284 31.33 -10.89 -3.79
CA ILE A 284 30.26 -9.89 -3.95
C ILE A 284 30.82 -8.58 -4.53
N LYS A 285 32.09 -8.24 -4.25
CA LYS A 285 32.73 -7.04 -4.80
C LYS A 285 32.90 -7.09 -6.30
N ASN A 286 33.41 -8.20 -6.83
CA ASN A 286 33.60 -8.40 -8.25
C ASN A 286 33.79 -9.90 -8.57
N PRO A 287 32.71 -10.62 -8.94
CA PRO A 287 32.78 -12.05 -9.20
C PRO A 287 33.73 -12.40 -10.35
N GLN A 288 33.70 -11.62 -11.44
CA GLN A 288 34.50 -11.87 -12.64
C GLN A 288 35.99 -11.67 -12.36
N GLN A 289 36.37 -10.69 -11.53
CA GLN A 289 37.75 -10.53 -11.10
C GLN A 289 38.17 -11.65 -10.13
N TRP A 290 37.29 -12.02 -9.19
CA TRP A 290 37.64 -13.00 -8.16
C TRP A 290 37.72 -14.43 -8.71
N ALA A 291 36.82 -14.83 -9.61
CA ALA A 291 36.87 -16.07 -10.36
C ALA A 291 36.62 -15.81 -11.86
N PRO A 292 37.67 -15.51 -12.65
CA PRO A 292 37.55 -15.27 -14.08
C PRO A 292 36.90 -16.43 -14.83
N GLY A 293 35.89 -16.14 -15.65
CA GLY A 293 35.13 -17.16 -16.38
C GLY A 293 34.02 -17.83 -15.56
N ASN A 294 33.65 -17.24 -14.41
CA ASN A 294 32.46 -17.67 -13.69
C ASN A 294 31.17 -17.31 -14.46
N LYS A 295 30.09 -18.05 -14.17
CA LYS A 295 28.79 -17.91 -14.86
C LYS A 295 27.85 -16.88 -14.22
N MET A 296 28.21 -16.25 -13.10
CA MET A 296 27.38 -15.24 -12.46
C MET A 296 27.56 -13.90 -13.19
N VAL A 297 26.55 -13.52 -13.98
CA VAL A 297 26.51 -12.23 -14.67
C VAL A 297 26.08 -11.16 -13.68
N TYR A 298 27.06 -10.62 -12.96
CA TYR A 298 26.84 -9.65 -11.90
C TYR A 298 28.00 -8.64 -11.84
N GLN A 299 27.66 -7.35 -11.75
CA GLN A 299 28.63 -6.25 -11.78
C GLN A 299 29.38 -6.05 -10.44
N GLY A 300 28.86 -6.63 -9.35
CA GLY A 300 29.43 -6.50 -8.02
C GLY A 300 28.93 -5.28 -7.23
N VAL A 301 29.22 -5.24 -5.93
CA VAL A 301 28.94 -4.09 -5.04
C VAL A 301 30.26 -3.44 -4.61
N SER A 302 30.48 -2.19 -5.01
CA SER A 302 31.71 -1.46 -4.67
C SER A 302 31.77 -1.03 -3.20
N SER A 303 30.64 -0.68 -2.59
CA SER A 303 30.56 -0.27 -1.18
C SER A 303 30.83 -1.43 -0.23
N THR A 304 31.90 -1.31 0.56
CA THR A 304 32.28 -2.31 1.58
C THR A 304 31.24 -2.44 2.68
N GLU A 305 30.57 -1.36 3.05
CA GLU A 305 29.50 -1.38 4.04
C GLU A 305 28.31 -2.21 3.55
N VAL A 306 27.86 -1.96 2.32
CA VAL A 306 26.75 -2.72 1.72
C VAL A 306 27.12 -4.20 1.61
N ARG A 307 28.34 -4.54 1.18
CA ARG A 307 28.80 -5.93 1.15
C ARG A 307 28.79 -6.60 2.51
N ARG A 308 29.31 -5.93 3.54
CA ARG A 308 29.34 -6.49 4.90
C ARG A 308 27.94 -6.65 5.47
N ASN A 309 27.01 -5.75 5.17
CA ASN A 309 25.61 -5.90 5.53
C ASN A 309 24.99 -7.13 4.82
N ILE A 310 25.23 -7.32 3.51
CA ILE A 310 24.78 -8.54 2.80
C ILE A 310 25.35 -9.80 3.45
N ILE A 311 26.64 -9.81 3.80
CA ILE A 311 27.29 -10.97 4.45
C ILE A 311 26.69 -11.23 5.83
N LEU A 312 26.44 -10.20 6.62
CA LEU A 312 25.74 -10.31 7.90
C LEU A 312 24.36 -10.96 7.73
N TYR A 313 23.62 -10.57 6.70
CA TYR A 313 22.33 -11.19 6.37
C TYR A 313 22.47 -12.66 5.96
N LEU A 314 23.38 -13.00 5.06
CA LEU A 314 23.64 -14.40 4.67
C LEU A 314 24.07 -15.27 5.86
N ASN A 315 24.82 -14.68 6.81
CA ASN A 315 25.22 -15.35 8.04
C ASN A 315 24.01 -15.65 8.94
N SER A 316 23.03 -14.73 9.03
CA SER A 316 21.78 -14.98 9.76
C SER A 316 20.94 -16.12 9.17
N LEU A 317 21.08 -16.39 7.86
CA LEU A 317 20.43 -17.50 7.16
C LEU A 317 21.20 -18.81 7.26
N SER A 318 22.35 -18.81 7.92
CA SER A 318 23.21 -19.98 8.05
C SER A 318 23.15 -20.50 9.47
N PRO A 319 22.47 -21.63 9.73
CA PRO A 319 22.49 -22.26 11.03
C PRO A 319 23.94 -22.51 11.44
N GLN A 320 24.36 -21.91 12.54
CA GLN A 320 25.67 -22.16 13.12
C GLN A 320 25.62 -23.57 13.68
N ASP A 321 26.34 -24.51 13.06
CA ASP A 321 26.58 -25.82 13.63
C ASP A 321 27.36 -25.59 14.94
N LYS A 322 26.64 -25.66 16.08
CA LYS A 322 27.26 -25.67 17.41
C LYS A 322 28.02 -26.98 17.55
N HIS A 323 29.29 -26.97 17.20
CA HIS A 323 30.29 -27.92 17.67
C HIS A 323 31.09 -27.28 18.79
#